data_AF-A0A959EYJ2-F1
#
_entry.id   AF-A0A959EYJ2-F1
#
_cell.length_a   1.000
_cell.length_b   1.000
_cell.length_c   1.000
_cell.angle_alpha   90.00
_cell.angle_beta   90.00
_cell.angle_gamma   90.00
#
_symmetry.space_group_name_H-M   'P 1'
#
loop_
_entity.id
_entity.type
_entity.pdbx_description
1 polymer ?
#
loop_
_entity_poly.entity_id
_entity_poly.type
_entity_poly.pdbx_seq_one_letter_code
_entity_poly.pdbx_strand_id
1 'polypeptide(L)' 'MRIPWILFVLSLSATGLCAASPYFEWSPLARQAYEKVIQLRFDEARSLLQRLEATEPDNDIRLLVENYLDFFTVFIDEDA' A
#
# COMPACT_ATOMS: atom_id res chain seq x y z
N MET A 1 -18.01 39.27 18.95
CA MET A 1 -17.86 37.89 19.50
C MET A 1 -18.13 36.75 18.50
N ARG A 2 -18.06 36.95 17.17
CA ARG A 2 -18.36 35.88 16.18
C ARG A 2 -17.13 35.19 15.55
N ILE A 3 -15.94 35.75 15.78
CA ILE A 3 -14.65 35.27 15.25
C ILE A 3 -14.28 33.84 15.72
N PRO A 4 -14.48 33.43 17.00
CA PRO A 4 -14.04 32.09 17.41
C PRO A 4 -14.87 30.96 16.77
N TRP A 5 -16.14 31.23 16.42
CA TRP A 5 -17.00 30.27 15.74
C TRP A 5 -16.61 30.06 14.27
N ILE A 6 -16.18 31.13 13.58
CA ILE A 6 -15.70 31.04 12.19
C ILE A 6 -14.40 30.23 12.14
N LEU A 7 -13.49 30.45 13.09
CA LEU A 7 -12.24 29.68 13.18
C LEU A 7 -12.48 28.19 13.48
N PHE A 8 -13.45 27.89 14.36
CA PHE A 8 -13.83 26.51 14.69
C PHE A 8 -14.44 25.76 13.48
N VAL A 9 -15.29 26.44 12.69
CA VAL A 9 -15.88 25.87 11.46
C VAL A 9 -14.82 25.71 10.35
N LEU A 10 -13.87 26.63 10.25
CA LEU A 10 -12.75 26.54 9.30
C LEU A 10 -11.78 25.40 9.64
N SER A 11 -11.54 25.14 10.94
CA SER A 11 -10.70 24.00 11.36
C SER A 11 -11.35 22.65 11.12
N LEU A 12 -12.68 22.55 11.19
CA LEU A 12 -13.41 21.30 11.00
C LEU A 12 -13.54 20.89 9.51
N SER A 13 -13.38 21.84 8.58
CA SER A 13 -13.46 21.60 7.14
C SER A 13 -12.12 21.24 6.50
N ALA A 14 -11.01 21.41 7.22
CA ALA A 14 -9.67 21.09 6.73
C ALA A 14 -9.32 19.59 6.80
N THR A 15 -10.10 18.76 7.51
CA THR A 15 -9.79 17.32 7.71
C THR A 15 -10.29 16.41 6.58
N GLY A 16 -10.97 16.94 5.56
CA GLY A 16 -11.68 16.15 4.55
C GLY A 16 -11.06 16.11 3.15
N LEU A 17 -9.90 16.73 2.93
CA LEU A 17 -9.30 16.85 1.60
C LEU A 17 -8.12 15.89 1.48
N CYS A 18 -8.26 14.90 0.60
CA CYS A 18 -7.25 13.90 0.20
C CYS A 18 -7.15 12.61 1.04
N ALA A 19 -8.29 11.99 1.36
CA ALA A 19 -8.30 10.52 1.43
C ALA A 19 -8.44 10.01 -0.01
N ALA A 20 -7.34 9.59 -0.64
CA ALA A 20 -7.44 8.91 -1.91
C ALA A 20 -8.19 7.58 -1.71
N SER A 21 -8.99 7.21 -2.70
CA SER A 21 -9.82 6.00 -2.59
C SER A 21 -8.96 4.80 -2.90
N PRO A 22 -8.96 3.75 -2.07
CA PRO A 22 -8.30 2.51 -2.42
C PRO A 22 -8.82 2.00 -3.77
N TYR A 23 -7.90 1.48 -4.58
CA TYR A 23 -8.19 0.93 -5.90
C TYR A 23 -7.42 -0.37 -6.11
N PHE A 24 -7.87 -1.15 -7.10
CA PHE A 24 -7.30 -2.46 -7.41
C PHE A 24 -6.82 -2.48 -8.86
N GLU A 25 -5.56 -2.13 -9.08
CA GLU A 25 -4.97 -2.15 -10.42
C GLU A 25 -3.63 -2.88 -10.43
N TRP A 26 -3.47 -3.78 -11.40
CA TRP A 26 -2.18 -4.40 -11.70
C TRP A 26 -1.30 -3.42 -12.48
N SER A 27 -0.75 -2.43 -11.78
CA SER A 27 0.25 -1.53 -12.35
C SER A 27 1.49 -2.31 -12.80
N PRO A 28 2.34 -1.75 -13.69
CA PRO A 28 3.60 -2.39 -14.05
C PRO A 28 4.48 -2.74 -12.84
N LEU A 29 4.43 -1.92 -11.78
CA LEU A 29 5.20 -2.16 -10.56
C LEU A 29 4.58 -3.31 -9.73
N ALA A 30 3.25 -3.33 -9.58
CA ALA A 30 2.54 -4.42 -8.91
C ALA A 30 2.74 -5.77 -9.61
N ARG A 31 2.70 -5.81 -10.95
CA ARG A 31 2.99 -7.03 -11.73
C ARG A 31 4.41 -7.52 -11.50
N GLN A 32 5.40 -6.62 -11.52
CA GLN A 32 6.79 -6.98 -11.25
C GLN A 32 6.98 -7.53 -9.84
N ALA A 33 6.36 -6.91 -8.82
CA ALA A 33 6.40 -7.40 -7.45
C ALA A 33 5.83 -8.83 -7.36
N TYR A 34 4.65 -9.05 -7.93
CA TYR A 34 4.01 -10.36 -7.99
C TYR A 34 4.88 -11.40 -8.70
N GLU A 35 5.46 -11.07 -9.86
CA GLU A 35 6.37 -11.97 -10.57
C GLU A 35 7.57 -12.38 -9.70
N LYS A 36 8.15 -11.45 -8.92
CA LYS A 36 9.25 -11.78 -8.00
C LYS A 36 8.80 -12.69 -6.86
N VAL A 37 7.58 -12.50 -6.33
CA VAL A 37 6.99 -13.38 -5.33
C VAL A 37 6.84 -14.81 -5.87
N ILE A 38 6.25 -14.98 -7.06
CA ILE A 38 6.09 -16.31 -7.69
C ILE A 38 7.44 -16.96 -8.03
N GLN A 39 8.46 -16.15 -8.35
CA GLN A 39 9.84 -16.63 -8.58
C GLN A 39 10.61 -16.94 -7.29
N LEU A 40 9.99 -16.78 -6.11
CA LEU A 40 10.62 -16.93 -4.79
C LEU A 40 11.83 -15.99 -4.56
N ARG A 41 11.87 -14.86 -5.28
CA ARG A 41 12.92 -13.83 -5.14
C ARG A 41 12.49 -12.80 -4.11
N PHE A 42 12.38 -13.22 -2.85
CA PHE A 42 11.69 -12.46 -1.80
C PHE A 42 12.30 -11.09 -1.50
N ASP A 43 13.63 -10.94 -1.49
CA ASP A 43 14.25 -9.65 -1.22
C ASP A 43 13.95 -8.62 -2.32
N GLU A 44 13.90 -9.04 -3.58
CA GLU A 44 13.50 -8.18 -4.68
C GLU A 44 12.01 -7.85 -4.64
N ALA A 45 11.17 -8.83 -4.29
CA ALA A 45 9.75 -8.60 -4.09
C ALA A 45 9.50 -7.57 -2.98
N ARG A 46 10.17 -7.68 -1.83
CA ARG A 46 10.09 -6.70 -0.72
C ARG A 46 10.50 -5.31 -1.17
N SER A 47 11.60 -5.19 -1.92
CA SER A 47 12.06 -3.91 -2.47
C SER A 47 11.02 -3.29 -3.41
N LEU A 48 10.38 -4.09 -4.26
CA LEU A 48 9.33 -3.62 -5.16
C LEU A 48 8.03 -3.23 -4.42
N LEU A 49 7.67 -3.97 -3.38
CA LEU A 49 6.50 -3.68 -2.53
C LEU A 49 6.67 -2.38 -1.75
N GLN A 50 7.86 -2.12 -1.18
CA GLN A 50 8.18 -0.84 -0.53
C GLN A 50 8.08 0.34 -1.52
N ARG A 51 8.53 0.13 -2.77
CA ARG A 51 8.36 1.13 -3.82
C ARG A 51 6.89 1.34 -4.16
N LEU A 52 6.10 0.26 -4.24
CA LEU A 52 4.67 0.32 -4.53
C LEU A 52 3.91 1.07 -3.44
N GLU A 53 4.24 0.83 -2.16
CA GLU A 53 3.69 1.56 -1.02
C GLU A 53 3.99 3.07 -1.12
N ALA A 54 5.22 3.42 -1.52
CA ALA A 54 5.63 4.82 -1.61
C ALA A 54 5.02 5.56 -2.82
N THR A 55 4.83 4.89 -3.95
CA THR A 55 4.39 5.54 -5.21
C THR A 55 2.89 5.39 -5.49
N GLU A 56 2.27 4.30 -5.04
CA GLU A 56 0.87 3.96 -5.23
C GLU A 56 0.23 3.52 -3.90
N PRO A 57 0.21 4.40 -2.87
CA PRO A 57 -0.19 4.02 -1.51
C PRO A 57 -1.62 3.49 -1.41
N ASP A 58 -2.50 3.91 -2.32
CA ASP A 58 -3.92 3.51 -2.36
C ASP A 58 -4.17 2.30 -3.26
N ASN A 59 -3.12 1.68 -3.84
CA ASN A 59 -3.29 0.46 -4.64
C ASN A 59 -3.28 -0.79 -3.77
N ASP A 60 -4.46 -1.30 -3.46
CA ASP A 60 -4.64 -2.47 -2.58
C ASP A 60 -4.16 -3.80 -3.20
N ILE A 61 -3.79 -3.81 -4.49
CA ILE A 61 -3.06 -4.96 -5.06
C ILE A 61 -1.74 -5.20 -4.31
N ARG A 62 -1.11 -4.16 -3.75
CA ARG A 62 0.06 -4.31 -2.88
C ARG A 62 -0.19 -5.30 -1.75
N LEU A 63 -1.32 -5.15 -1.04
CA LEU A 63 -1.69 -6.01 0.08
C LEU A 63 -1.89 -7.46 -0.37
N LEU A 64 -2.51 -7.67 -1.54
CA LEU A 64 -2.65 -9.01 -2.11
C LEU A 64 -1.29 -9.65 -2.38
N VAL A 65 -0.35 -8.91 -2.99
CA VAL A 65 0.99 -9.43 -3.30
C VAL A 65 1.80 -9.69 -2.02
N GLU A 66 1.68 -8.83 -1.00
CA GLU A 66 2.25 -9.05 0.34
C GLU A 66 1.74 -10.35 0.97
N ASN A 67 0.43 -10.61 0.90
CA ASN A 67 -0.14 -11.86 1.42
C ASN A 67 0.46 -13.10 0.73
N TYR A 68 0.74 -13.04 -0.58
CA TYR A 68 1.42 -14.14 -1.28
C TYR A 68 2.89 -14.29 -0.84
N LEU A 69 3.59 -13.17 -0.64
CA LEU A 69 4.96 -13.19 -0.12
C LEU A 69 4.99 -13.86 1.25
N ASP A 70 4.14 -13.41 2.17
CA ASP A 70 4.04 -13.94 3.52
C ASP A 70 3.69 -15.44 3.49
N PHE A 71 2.70 -15.83 2.69
CA PHE A 71 2.35 -17.24 2.49
C PHE A 71 3.56 -18.06 2.06
N PHE A 72 4.25 -17.67 0.98
CA PHE A 72 5.39 -18.46 0.52
C PHE A 72 6.54 -18.47 1.53
N THR A 73 6.79 -17.37 2.24
CA THR A 73 7.81 -17.39 3.30
C THR A 73 7.45 -18.31 4.45
N VAL A 74 6.18 -18.43 4.84
CA VAL A 74 5.78 -19.35 5.91
C VAL A 74 5.81 -20.82 5.46
N PHE A 75 5.43 -21.10 4.21
CA PHE A 75 5.21 -22.48 3.76
C PHE A 75 6.37 -23.10 2.97
N ILE A 76 7.29 -22.30 2.44
CA ILE A 76 8.44 -22.78 1.64
C ILE A 76 9.76 -22.62 2.38
N ASP A 77 9.85 -21.73 3.37
CA ASP A 77 11.06 -21.61 4.17
C ASP A 77 11.29 -22.90 4.97
N GLU A 78 12.34 -23.65 4.61
CA GLU A 78 12.68 -24.94 5.21
C GLU A 78 13.14 -24.78 6.69
N ASP A 79 13.39 -23.54 7.13
CA ASP A 79 13.89 -23.18 8.46
C ASP A 79 12.83 -22.52 9.39
N ALA A 80 11.56 -22.45 8.99
CA ALA A 80 10.47 -21.90 9.81
C ALA A 80 9.99 -22.84 10.94
#